data_AF-A0A1B1N0U9-F1
#
_entry.id   AF-A0A1B1N0U9-F1
#
_cell.length_a   1.000
_cell.length_b   1.000
_cell.length_c   1.000
_cell.angle_alpha   90.00
_cell.angle_beta   90.00
_cell.angle_gamma   90.00
#
_symmetry.space_group_name_H-M   'P 1'
#
loop_
_entity.id
_entity.type
_entity.pdbx_description
1 polymer ?
#
loop_
_entity_poly.entity_id
_entity_poly.type
_entity_poly.pdbx_seq_one_letter_code
_entity_poly.pdbx_strand_id
1 'polypeptide(L)'
;MPNNRNLTSRILFWIGIVILAFGFVSGFVAGSLTAGEDSDFKFTAALSVWASYMIPGCLIIGFSEVIRLLQDVRDDLLRFRRKGRLAPHLAGNPLEETGDEISSPRVGTVEEAGAKAEQTGRLFPRLSRENLFPDVERAAKFYKLIKRINALEFYFEVEDKLTVEAKLGDVKRLYFEVKHLVFKAGLEHHPIWLDVVEAIRYVEEEYARMEEKYA
;
A
#
# COMPACT_ATOMS: atom_id res chain seq x y z
N MET A 1 -24.92 1.30 -12.08
CA MET A 1 -24.11 2.43 -12.57
C MET A 1 -22.70 1.91 -12.86
N PRO A 2 -22.24 1.90 -14.13
CA PRO A 2 -20.91 1.39 -14.46
C PRO A 2 -19.84 2.30 -13.85
N ASN A 3 -18.87 1.66 -13.22
CA ASN A 3 -17.81 2.26 -12.42
C ASN A 3 -16.82 3.01 -13.34
N ASN A 4 -16.78 4.35 -13.26
CA ASN A 4 -15.85 5.21 -14.02
C ASN A 4 -14.36 5.02 -13.65
N ARG A 5 -14.03 4.05 -12.79
CA ARG A 5 -12.69 3.82 -12.24
C ARG A 5 -11.65 3.36 -13.26
N ASN A 6 -12.08 2.74 -14.37
CA ASN A 6 -11.21 2.30 -15.46
C ASN A 6 -11.26 3.25 -16.67
N LEU A 7 -11.80 4.46 -16.51
CA LEU A 7 -11.98 5.38 -17.62
C LEU A 7 -10.62 5.81 -18.20
N THR A 8 -9.63 6.10 -17.36
CA THR A 8 -8.30 6.54 -17.80
C THR A 8 -7.55 5.44 -18.56
N SER A 9 -7.51 4.20 -18.05
CA SER A 9 -6.86 3.08 -18.75
C SER A 9 -7.59 2.75 -20.05
N ARG A 10 -8.92 2.76 -20.04
CA ARG A 10 -9.73 2.52 -21.24
C ARG A 10 -9.55 3.62 -22.30
N ILE A 11 -9.42 4.88 -21.89
CA ILE A 11 -9.13 6.00 -22.81
C ILE A 11 -7.73 5.84 -23.41
N LEU A 12 -6.71 5.56 -22.59
CA LEU A 12 -5.34 5.33 -23.07
C LEU A 12 -5.27 4.16 -24.07
N PHE A 13 -5.97 3.06 -23.78
CA PHE A 13 -6.08 1.92 -24.68
C PHE A 13 -6.69 2.32 -26.03
N TRP A 14 -7.80 3.06 -26.01
CA TRP A 14 -8.44 3.57 -27.24
C TRP A 14 -7.55 4.54 -28.02
N ILE A 15 -6.82 5.42 -27.33
CA ILE A 15 -5.86 6.32 -27.97
C ILE A 15 -4.78 5.51 -28.71
N GLY A 16 -4.23 4.48 -28.06
CA GLY A 16 -3.26 3.58 -28.69
C GLY A 16 -3.82 2.89 -29.95
N ILE A 17 -5.06 2.38 -29.89
CA ILE A 17 -5.74 1.78 -31.04
C ILE A 17 -5.90 2.80 -32.18
N VAL A 18 -6.34 4.03 -31.87
CA VAL A 18 -6.52 5.07 -32.88
C VAL A 18 -5.19 5.41 -33.56
N ILE A 19 -4.10 5.51 -32.80
CA ILE A 19 -2.75 5.76 -33.35
C ILE A 19 -2.33 4.64 -34.28
N LEU A 20 -2.56 3.37 -33.91
CA LEU A 20 -2.26 2.22 -34.76
C LEU A 20 -3.09 2.20 -36.04
N ALA A 21 -4.40 2.47 -35.94
CA ALA A 21 -5.28 2.53 -37.10
C ALA A 21 -4.85 3.66 -38.06
N PHE A 22 -4.52 4.83 -37.51
CA PHE A 22 -4.09 5.98 -38.29
C PHE A 22 -2.73 5.73 -38.95
N GLY A 23 -1.79 5.12 -38.21
CA GLY A 23 -0.49 4.72 -38.74
C GLY A 23 -0.61 3.68 -39.84
N PHE A 24 -1.52 2.71 -39.69
CA PHE A 24 -1.79 1.70 -40.70
C PHE A 24 -2.29 2.31 -42.01
N VAL A 25 -3.31 3.18 -41.94
CA VAL A 25 -3.84 3.89 -43.11
C VAL A 25 -2.78 4.79 -43.74
N SER A 26 -2.02 5.52 -42.91
CA SER A 26 -0.94 6.40 -43.37
C SER A 26 0.16 5.65 -44.12
N GLY A 27 0.49 4.42 -43.69
CA GLY A 27 1.46 3.58 -44.40
C GLY A 27 0.95 3.12 -45.77
N PHE A 28 -0.35 2.82 -45.90
CA PHE A 28 -0.95 2.53 -47.21
C PHE A 28 -0.85 3.74 -48.16
N VAL A 29 -1.18 4.93 -47.66
CA VAL A 29 -1.06 6.17 -48.43
C VAL A 29 0.39 6.42 -48.82
N ALA A 30 1.34 6.28 -47.89
CA ALA A 30 2.76 6.49 -48.17
C ALA A 30 3.32 5.50 -49.21
N GLY A 31 2.96 4.22 -49.10
CA GLY A 31 3.35 3.19 -50.07
C GLY A 31 2.74 3.40 -51.46
N SER A 32 1.55 4.00 -51.52
CA SER A 32 0.90 4.37 -52.79
C SER A 32 1.45 5.65 -53.41
N LEU A 33 1.86 6.64 -52.61
CA LEU A 33 2.42 7.92 -53.12
C LEU A 33 3.88 7.78 -53.58
N THR A 34 4.60 6.81 -53.03
CA THR A 34 5.99 6.56 -53.42
C THR A 34 6.11 5.59 -54.60
N ALA A 35 5.04 4.89 -54.95
CA ALA A 35 4.89 4.21 -56.23
C ALA A 35 4.97 5.26 -57.35
N GLY A 36 5.79 5.01 -58.38
CA GLY A 36 5.93 5.93 -59.51
C GLY A 36 4.73 5.84 -60.46
N GLU A 37 4.89 6.35 -61.70
CA GLU A 37 3.86 6.22 -62.76
C GLU A 37 3.50 4.75 -63.07
N ASP A 38 4.41 3.81 -62.82
CA ASP A 38 4.12 2.38 -62.84
C ASP A 38 3.62 1.95 -61.46
N SER A 39 2.36 1.54 -61.41
CA SER A 39 1.43 1.42 -60.26
C SER A 39 1.79 0.43 -59.14
N ASP A 40 3.07 0.17 -58.87
CA ASP A 40 3.49 -0.82 -57.88
C ASP A 40 3.66 -0.22 -56.49
N PHE A 41 2.81 -0.66 -55.57
CA PHE A 41 2.85 -0.31 -54.15
C PHE A 41 4.23 -0.56 -53.54
N LYS A 42 4.88 0.49 -53.03
CA LYS A 42 6.19 0.37 -52.38
C LYS A 42 6.04 -0.05 -50.93
N PHE A 43 6.06 -1.36 -50.73
CA PHE A 43 5.97 -1.98 -49.40
C PHE A 43 7.01 -1.44 -48.41
N THR A 44 8.22 -1.13 -48.87
CA THR A 44 9.30 -0.61 -48.00
C THR A 44 8.97 0.75 -47.40
N ALA A 45 8.31 1.64 -48.16
CA ALA A 45 7.86 2.94 -47.67
C ALA A 45 6.65 2.80 -46.73
N ALA A 46 5.73 1.87 -47.01
CA ALA A 46 4.64 1.57 -46.10
C ALA A 46 5.15 0.99 -44.77
N LEU A 47 6.12 0.09 -44.82
CA LEU A 47 6.71 -0.56 -43.65
C LEU A 47 7.44 0.42 -42.75
N SER A 48 8.17 1.40 -43.30
CA SER A 48 8.85 2.41 -42.48
C SER A 48 7.85 3.28 -41.72
N VAL A 49 6.76 3.69 -42.38
CA VAL A 49 5.66 4.41 -41.73
C VAL A 49 5.00 3.53 -40.68
N TRP A 50 4.63 2.29 -41.00
CA TRP A 50 4.05 1.38 -40.00
C TRP A 50 4.95 1.19 -38.79
N ALA A 51 6.25 0.98 -38.96
CA ALA A 51 7.19 0.82 -37.86
C ALA A 51 7.20 2.06 -36.93
N SER A 52 7.22 3.27 -37.50
CA SER A 52 7.20 4.52 -36.72
C SER A 52 5.94 4.75 -35.90
N TYR A 53 4.79 4.24 -36.34
CA TYR A 53 3.51 4.35 -35.60
C TYR A 53 3.24 3.14 -34.69
N MET A 54 3.75 1.96 -35.03
CA MET A 54 3.60 0.73 -34.25
C MET A 54 4.31 0.85 -32.90
N ILE A 55 5.53 1.38 -32.88
CA ILE A 55 6.32 1.54 -31.64
C ILE A 55 5.55 2.36 -30.59
N PRO A 56 5.16 3.63 -30.85
CA PRO A 56 4.44 4.44 -29.87
C PRO A 56 3.02 3.91 -29.60
N GLY A 57 2.32 3.36 -30.61
CA GLY A 57 0.98 2.79 -30.43
C GLY A 57 0.96 1.60 -29.47
N CYS A 58 1.88 0.65 -29.66
CA CYS A 58 2.04 -0.49 -28.75
C CYS A 58 2.49 -0.06 -27.35
N LEU A 59 3.34 0.97 -27.24
CA LEU A 59 3.81 1.50 -25.96
C LEU A 59 2.65 2.07 -25.13
N ILE A 60 1.76 2.85 -25.76
CA ILE A 60 0.58 3.42 -25.11
C ILE A 60 -0.40 2.33 -24.67
N ILE A 61 -0.62 1.32 -25.51
CA ILE A 61 -1.45 0.15 -25.15
C ILE A 61 -0.83 -0.60 -23.97
N GLY A 62 0.47 -0.87 -24.00
CA GLY A 62 1.18 -1.51 -22.90
C GLY A 62 1.06 -0.75 -21.59
N PHE A 63 1.25 0.57 -21.61
CA PHE A 63 1.05 1.42 -20.43
C PHE A 63 -0.39 1.39 -19.91
N SER A 64 -1.38 1.36 -20.81
CA SER A 64 -2.79 1.27 -20.40
C SER A 64 -3.08 0.00 -19.60
N GLU A 65 -2.45 -1.12 -19.98
CA GLU A 65 -2.61 -2.41 -19.34
C GLU A 65 -1.89 -2.46 -17.99
N VAL A 66 -0.68 -1.91 -17.90
CA VAL A 66 0.05 -1.78 -16.63
C VAL A 66 -0.74 -0.93 -15.64
N ILE A 67 -1.34 0.18 -16.07
CA ILE A 67 -2.18 1.02 -15.23
C ILE A 67 -3.42 0.26 -14.76
N ARG A 68 -4.05 -0.53 -15.64
CA ARG A 68 -5.19 -1.37 -15.27
C ARG A 68 -4.80 -2.39 -14.20
N LEU A 69 -3.68 -3.09 -14.39
CA LEU A 69 -3.17 -4.07 -13.44
C LEU A 69 -2.84 -3.42 -12.08
N LEU A 70 -2.20 -2.25 -12.07
CA LEU A 70 -1.92 -1.51 -10.83
C LEU A 70 -3.22 -1.09 -10.10
N GLN A 71 -4.25 -0.69 -10.85
CA GLN A 71 -5.54 -0.33 -10.28
C GLN A 71 -6.24 -1.55 -9.68
N ASP A 72 -6.17 -2.72 -10.33
CA ASP A 72 -6.73 -3.97 -9.84
C ASP A 72 -6.01 -4.45 -8.58
N VAL A 73 -4.66 -4.47 -8.56
CA VAL A 73 -3.87 -4.82 -7.37
C VAL A 73 -4.18 -3.86 -6.21
N ARG A 74 -4.29 -2.57 -6.48
CA ARG A 74 -4.68 -1.58 -5.47
C ARG A 74 -6.08 -1.85 -4.93
N ASP A 75 -7.03 -2.18 -5.80
CA ASP A 75 -8.41 -2.48 -5.39
C ASP A 75 -8.49 -3.79 -4.60
N ASP A 76 -7.69 -4.80 -4.94
CA ASP A 76 -7.56 -6.03 -4.16
C ASP A 76 -6.95 -5.79 -2.79
N LEU A 77 -5.92 -4.96 -2.69
CA LEU A 77 -5.34 -4.55 -1.42
C LEU A 77 -6.36 -3.75 -0.57
N LEU A 78 -7.16 -2.88 -1.20
CA LEU A 78 -8.23 -2.16 -0.52
C LEU A 78 -9.38 -3.08 -0.10
N ARG A 79 -9.73 -4.10 -0.90
CA ARG A 79 -10.72 -5.13 -0.56
C ARG A 79 -10.23 -6.00 0.59
N PHE A 80 -8.95 -6.38 0.58
CA PHE A 80 -8.30 -7.12 1.65
C PHE A 80 -8.30 -6.30 2.95
N ARG A 81 -7.94 -5.01 2.89
CA ARG A 81 -8.07 -4.07 4.00
C ARG A 81 -9.51 -3.96 4.51
N ARG A 82 -10.50 -3.95 3.62
CA ARG A 82 -11.92 -3.88 3.99
C ARG A 82 -12.39 -5.18 4.65
N LYS A 83 -12.02 -6.35 4.13
CA LYS A 83 -12.33 -7.65 4.74
C LYS A 83 -11.62 -7.86 6.08
N GLY A 84 -10.33 -7.48 6.18
CA GLY A 84 -9.57 -7.50 7.44
C GLY A 84 -10.08 -6.49 8.49
N ARG A 85 -10.73 -5.40 8.06
CA ARG A 85 -11.46 -4.47 8.95
C ARG A 85 -12.91 -4.83 9.23
N LEU A 86 -13.50 -5.78 8.51
CA LEU A 86 -14.84 -6.31 8.79
C LEU A 86 -14.81 -7.59 9.65
N ALA A 87 -13.61 -8.06 10.02
CA ALA A 87 -13.41 -9.08 11.03
C ALA A 87 -12.87 -8.53 12.36
N PRO A 88 -13.45 -7.45 12.87
CA PRO A 88 -13.71 -7.37 14.30
C PRO A 88 -15.23 -7.25 14.47
N HIS A 89 -15.81 -7.93 15.46
CA HIS A 89 -17.17 -7.73 16.00
C HIS A 89 -18.44 -8.24 15.27
N LEU A 90 -18.40 -9.16 14.28
CA LEU A 90 -19.63 -9.85 13.80
C LEU A 90 -19.71 -11.36 14.13
N ALA A 91 -19.12 -11.76 15.25
CA ALA A 91 -19.49 -12.98 15.97
C ALA A 91 -20.04 -12.60 17.35
N GLY A 92 -21.08 -11.76 17.36
CA GLY A 92 -21.89 -11.44 18.52
C GLY A 92 -23.30 -11.93 18.24
N ASN A 93 -23.72 -12.91 19.03
CA ASN A 93 -24.98 -13.64 18.89
C ASN A 93 -26.22 -12.73 18.80
N PRO A 94 -27.26 -13.15 18.08
CA PRO A 94 -28.57 -12.54 18.20
C PRO A 94 -29.09 -12.70 19.64
N LEU A 95 -29.42 -11.56 20.24
CA LEU A 95 -30.37 -11.34 21.34
C LEU A 95 -31.05 -12.60 21.91
N GLU A 96 -30.60 -13.02 23.09
CA GLU A 96 -31.49 -13.55 24.13
C GLU A 96 -31.16 -12.84 25.45
N GLU A 97 -32.02 -11.92 25.85
CA GLU A 97 -32.23 -11.58 27.25
C GLU A 97 -32.70 -12.84 27.98
N THR A 98 -32.14 -13.12 29.17
CA THR A 98 -32.88 -13.22 30.44
C THR A 98 -32.00 -13.90 31.52
N GLY A 99 -31.85 -13.24 32.68
CA GLY A 99 -31.89 -13.94 33.97
C GLY A 99 -30.58 -14.32 34.67
N ASP A 100 -30.16 -13.43 35.56
CA ASP A 100 -29.80 -13.68 36.97
C ASP A 100 -28.54 -14.48 37.43
N GLU A 101 -27.96 -13.84 38.46
CA GLU A 101 -27.21 -14.36 39.61
C GLU A 101 -25.70 -14.69 39.57
N ILE A 102 -24.93 -13.76 40.17
CA ILE A 102 -24.09 -13.92 41.37
C ILE A 102 -22.69 -14.59 41.28
N SER A 103 -21.74 -13.88 41.92
CA SER A 103 -20.48 -14.30 42.57
C SER A 103 -19.18 -14.37 41.77
N SER A 104 -18.30 -13.40 42.06
CA SER A 104 -16.86 -13.61 42.24
C SER A 104 -16.60 -14.15 43.69
N PRO A 105 -15.39 -14.53 44.15
CA PRO A 105 -14.07 -14.64 43.50
C PRO A 105 -13.26 -15.91 43.87
N ARG A 106 -12.19 -16.29 43.14
CA ARG A 106 -11.03 -16.99 43.77
C ARG A 106 -9.73 -17.01 42.95
N VAL A 107 -8.66 -16.72 43.67
CA VAL A 107 -7.22 -16.80 43.35
C VAL A 107 -6.76 -18.26 43.21
N GLY A 108 -5.79 -18.53 42.33
CA GLY A 108 -5.02 -19.78 42.28
C GLY A 108 -4.06 -19.86 41.08
N THR A 109 -2.79 -19.52 41.33
CA THR A 109 -1.61 -19.79 40.49
C THR A 109 -1.33 -21.29 40.41
N VAL A 110 -0.81 -21.80 39.27
CA VAL A 110 0.43 -22.61 39.12
C VAL A 110 0.56 -23.04 37.65
N GLU A 111 1.83 -23.12 37.28
CA GLU A 111 2.55 -23.25 36.01
C GLU A 111 2.29 -24.53 35.17
N GLU A 112 2.99 -24.54 34.03
CA GLU A 112 3.27 -25.64 33.10
C GLU A 112 2.28 -25.93 31.97
N ALA A 113 2.46 -25.17 30.88
CA ALA A 113 2.37 -25.72 29.53
C ALA A 113 3.51 -25.15 28.66
N GLY A 114 4.75 -25.47 29.03
CA GLY A 114 5.90 -25.31 28.16
C GLY A 114 5.97 -26.48 27.17
N ALA A 115 5.57 -26.25 25.92
CA ALA A 115 6.06 -26.99 24.73
C ALA A 115 5.32 -26.50 23.46
N LYS A 116 5.57 -25.25 23.04
CA LYS A 116 5.44 -24.78 21.64
C LYS A 116 5.90 -23.32 21.52
N ALA A 117 7.15 -23.08 21.91
CA ALA A 117 7.84 -21.83 21.65
C ALA A 117 8.72 -22.02 20.40
N GLU A 118 8.13 -21.82 19.23
CA GLU A 118 8.83 -21.42 18.00
C GLU A 118 7.76 -21.14 16.93
N GLN A 119 7.79 -19.95 16.32
CA GLN A 119 6.89 -19.46 15.26
C GLN A 119 5.52 -18.86 15.65
N THR A 120 5.45 -18.07 16.73
CA THR A 120 4.56 -16.90 16.72
C THR A 120 5.41 -15.68 16.43
N GLY A 121 5.45 -15.24 15.16
CA GLY A 121 6.02 -13.95 14.80
C GLY A 121 5.41 -12.88 15.71
N ARG A 122 6.25 -12.09 16.38
CA ARG A 122 5.78 -11.00 17.23
C ARG A 122 4.83 -10.13 16.39
N LEU A 123 3.59 -10.00 16.86
CA LEU A 123 2.59 -9.19 16.17
C LEU A 123 3.01 -7.71 16.29
N PHE A 124 2.99 -6.98 15.17
CA PHE A 124 3.36 -5.56 15.17
C PHE A 124 2.48 -4.78 16.17
N PRO A 125 3.03 -3.93 17.06
CA PRO A 125 2.24 -3.19 18.03
C PRO A 125 1.25 -2.23 17.32
N ARG A 126 -0.06 -2.46 17.51
CA ARG A 126 -1.09 -1.60 16.92
C ARG A 126 -1.31 -0.37 17.77
N LEU A 127 -0.77 0.76 17.31
CA LEU A 127 -0.92 2.04 17.98
C LEU A 127 -2.36 2.59 17.88
N SER A 128 -2.93 2.94 19.03
CA SER A 128 -4.22 3.62 19.15
C SER A 128 -4.19 5.00 18.49
N ARG A 129 -5.30 5.38 17.83
CA ARG A 129 -5.47 6.72 17.21
C ARG A 129 -5.93 7.79 18.18
N GLU A 130 -5.84 7.51 19.47
CA GLU A 130 -6.25 8.44 20.52
C GLU A 130 -5.33 9.65 20.52
N ASN A 131 -5.93 10.83 20.65
CA ASN A 131 -5.20 12.10 20.57
C ASN A 131 -4.50 12.36 21.90
N LEU A 132 -3.17 12.35 21.89
CA LEU A 132 -2.35 12.70 23.04
C LEU A 132 -2.33 14.22 23.33
N PHE A 133 -2.60 15.04 22.31
CA PHE A 133 -2.56 16.50 22.42
C PHE A 133 -3.93 17.12 22.12
N PRO A 134 -4.36 18.13 22.90
CA PRO A 134 -5.56 18.90 22.60
C PRO A 134 -5.34 19.92 21.46
N ASP A 135 -4.09 20.28 21.18
CA ASP A 135 -3.69 21.22 20.13
C ASP A 135 -3.69 20.54 18.75
N VAL A 136 -4.41 21.11 17.79
CA VAL A 136 -4.65 20.54 16.45
C VAL A 136 -3.35 20.28 15.69
N GLU A 137 -2.38 21.20 15.80
CA GLU A 137 -1.10 21.06 15.09
C GLU A 137 -0.21 19.95 15.68
N ARG A 138 -0.20 19.81 17.01
CA ARG A 138 0.55 18.76 17.71
C ARG A 138 -0.10 17.40 17.52
N ALA A 139 -1.43 17.35 17.55
CA ALA A 139 -2.20 16.15 17.26
C ALA A 139 -1.96 15.67 15.82
N ALA A 140 -1.87 16.59 14.84
CA ALA A 140 -1.55 16.23 13.46
C ALA A 140 -0.15 15.60 13.32
N LYS A 141 0.87 16.12 14.02
CA LYS A 141 2.21 15.54 14.05
C LYS A 141 2.23 14.16 14.72
N PHE A 142 1.54 14.02 15.83
CA PHE A 142 1.39 12.75 16.55
C PHE A 142 0.70 11.69 15.68
N TYR A 143 -0.40 12.05 15.03
CA TYR A 143 -1.10 11.16 14.10
C TYR A 143 -0.26 10.79 12.89
N LYS A 144 0.54 11.73 12.37
CA LYS A 144 1.48 11.46 11.26
C LYS A 144 2.55 10.45 11.66
N LEU A 145 3.06 10.52 12.89
CA LEU A 145 4.00 9.54 13.44
C LEU A 145 3.35 8.15 13.53
N ILE A 146 2.20 8.03 14.20
CA ILE A 146 1.46 6.76 14.31
C ILE A 146 1.19 6.15 12.94
N LYS A 147 0.72 6.97 11.99
CA LYS A 147 0.44 6.51 10.63
C LYS A 147 1.67 5.96 9.91
N ARG A 148 2.85 6.56 10.12
CA ARG A 148 4.10 6.09 9.51
C ARG A 148 4.63 4.83 10.19
N ILE A 149 4.54 4.74 11.52
CA ILE A 149 4.89 3.52 12.26
C ILE A 149 4.03 2.34 11.77
N ASN A 150 2.70 2.52 11.69
CA ASN A 150 1.80 1.48 11.17
C ASN A 150 2.02 1.19 9.67
N ALA A 151 2.63 2.11 8.91
CA ALA A 151 2.98 1.83 7.51
C ALA A 151 4.26 0.98 7.40
N LEU A 152 5.14 0.99 8.41
CA LEU A 152 6.32 0.15 8.43
C LEU A 152 5.98 -1.34 8.52
N GLU A 153 4.90 -1.71 9.21
CA GLU A 153 4.35 -3.08 9.24
C GLU A 153 4.27 -3.69 7.83
N PHE A 154 3.72 -2.95 6.87
CA PHE A 154 3.60 -3.39 5.47
C PHE A 154 4.96 -3.60 4.79
N TYR A 155 5.94 -2.73 5.06
CA TYR A 155 7.25 -2.85 4.41
C TYR A 155 8.09 -3.98 5.02
N PHE A 156 7.91 -4.28 6.31
CA PHE A 156 8.47 -5.48 6.92
C PHE A 156 7.85 -6.75 6.33
N GLU A 157 6.55 -6.78 6.05
CA GLU A 157 5.89 -7.94 5.39
C GLU A 157 6.43 -8.22 3.98
N VAL A 158 6.82 -7.19 3.24
CA VAL A 158 7.32 -7.31 1.85
C VAL A 158 8.85 -7.49 1.79
N GLU A 159 9.54 -7.51 2.94
CA GLU A 159 11.01 -7.60 3.06
C GLU A 159 11.78 -6.57 2.19
N ASP A 160 11.18 -5.40 1.92
CA ASP A 160 11.79 -4.37 1.06
C ASP A 160 12.75 -3.47 1.87
N LYS A 161 13.99 -3.93 2.04
CA LYS A 161 15.04 -3.28 2.86
C LYS A 161 15.25 -1.80 2.53
N LEU A 162 15.40 -1.45 1.25
CA LEU A 162 15.67 -0.06 0.81
C LEU A 162 14.52 0.87 1.20
N THR A 163 13.28 0.42 1.02
CA THR A 163 12.12 1.22 1.39
C THR A 163 11.95 1.30 2.92
N VAL A 164 12.21 0.21 3.64
CA VAL A 164 12.17 0.21 5.12
C VAL A 164 13.17 1.21 5.69
N GLU A 165 14.43 1.21 5.23
CA GLU A 165 15.47 2.13 5.71
C GLU A 165 15.08 3.61 5.51
N ALA A 166 14.63 3.95 4.30
CA ALA A 166 14.19 5.31 3.98
C ALA A 166 12.99 5.75 4.85
N LYS A 167 12.02 4.86 5.06
CA LYS A 167 10.83 5.14 5.89
C LYS A 167 11.16 5.17 7.38
N LEU A 168 12.12 4.37 7.83
CA LEU A 168 12.59 4.34 9.20
C LEU A 168 13.27 5.66 9.58
N GLY A 169 14.12 6.22 8.72
CA GLY A 169 14.70 7.55 8.94
C GLY A 169 13.62 8.64 9.07
N ASP A 170 12.59 8.55 8.23
CA ASP A 170 11.41 9.40 8.24
C ASP A 170 10.58 9.29 9.54
N VAL A 171 10.51 8.09 10.13
CA VAL A 171 9.86 7.81 11.41
C VAL A 171 10.70 8.32 12.57
N LYS A 172 12.01 8.07 12.59
CA LYS A 172 12.92 8.55 13.64
C LYS A 172 12.88 10.07 13.75
N ARG A 173 12.92 10.78 12.63
CA ARG A 173 12.81 12.25 12.62
C ARG A 173 11.50 12.73 13.28
N LEU A 174 10.36 12.18 12.87
CA LEU A 174 9.06 12.54 13.46
C LEU A 174 8.95 12.14 14.92
N TYR A 175 9.54 11.01 15.30
CA TYR A 175 9.60 10.59 16.69
C TYR A 175 10.35 11.59 17.55
N PHE A 176 11.50 12.12 17.12
CA PHE A 176 12.21 13.16 17.86
C PHE A 176 11.39 14.44 17.99
N GLU A 177 10.72 14.88 16.92
CA GLU A 177 9.84 16.05 16.95
C GLU A 177 8.68 15.87 17.94
N VAL A 178 8.02 14.71 17.91
CA VAL A 178 6.90 14.39 18.79
C VAL A 178 7.38 14.17 20.23
N LYS A 179 8.51 13.49 20.45
CA LYS A 179 9.12 13.27 21.77
C LYS A 179 9.37 14.60 22.47
N HIS A 180 9.91 15.58 21.75
CA HIS A 180 10.12 16.92 22.29
C HIS A 180 8.80 17.59 22.70
N LEU A 181 7.72 17.42 21.92
CA LEU A 181 6.39 17.92 22.26
C LEU A 181 5.80 17.22 23.49
N VAL A 182 5.97 15.91 23.61
CA VAL A 182 5.53 15.11 24.76
C VAL A 182 6.26 15.54 26.03
N PHE A 183 7.58 15.68 25.96
CA PHE A 183 8.42 16.13 27.07
C PHE A 183 8.03 17.54 27.53
N LYS A 184 7.85 18.47 26.57
CA LYS A 184 7.39 19.83 26.87
C LYS A 184 5.99 19.88 27.49
N ALA A 185 5.15 18.89 27.21
CA ALA A 185 3.81 18.77 27.77
C ALA A 185 3.78 17.97 29.10
N GLY A 186 4.89 17.39 29.53
CA GLY A 186 4.95 16.51 30.72
C GLY A 186 4.20 15.18 30.55
N LEU A 187 3.99 14.73 29.31
CA LEU A 187 3.18 13.53 28.98
C LEU A 187 4.03 12.26 28.80
N GLU A 188 5.24 12.23 29.36
CA GLU A 188 6.21 11.13 29.16
C GLU A 188 5.74 9.79 29.69
N HIS A 189 4.90 9.80 30.72
CA HIS A 189 4.36 8.60 31.36
C HIS A 189 2.96 8.25 30.82
N HIS A 190 2.49 8.96 29.79
CA HIS A 190 1.17 8.69 29.23
C HIS A 190 1.18 7.34 28.51
N PRO A 191 0.19 6.45 28.75
CA PRO A 191 0.19 5.09 28.18
C PRO A 191 0.28 5.10 26.64
N ILE A 192 -0.48 5.97 25.97
CA ILE A 192 -0.41 6.18 24.52
C ILE A 192 1.01 6.50 24.01
N TRP A 193 1.80 7.27 24.78
CA TRP A 193 3.18 7.57 24.38
C TRP A 193 4.11 6.38 24.61
N LEU A 194 3.92 5.63 25.69
CA LEU A 194 4.67 4.42 25.96
C LEU A 194 4.47 3.37 24.86
N ASP A 195 3.24 3.20 24.37
CA ASP A 195 2.94 2.32 23.22
C ASP A 195 3.74 2.73 21.98
N VAL A 196 3.85 4.04 21.72
CA VAL A 196 4.64 4.58 20.58
C VAL A 196 6.13 4.29 20.75
N VAL A 197 6.67 4.45 21.97
CA VAL A 197 8.06 4.13 22.28
C VAL A 197 8.33 2.64 22.09
N GLU A 198 7.43 1.79 22.55
CA GLU A 198 7.53 0.34 22.38
C GLU A 198 7.45 -0.07 20.90
N ALA A 199 6.54 0.52 20.13
CA ALA A 199 6.43 0.26 18.70
C ALA A 199 7.68 0.67 17.93
N ILE A 200 8.33 1.78 18.30
CA ILE A 200 9.59 2.20 17.68
C ILE A 200 10.73 1.25 18.03
N ARG A 201 10.82 0.83 19.29
CA ARG A 201 11.81 -0.17 19.71
C ARG A 201 11.63 -1.48 18.94
N TYR A 202 10.38 -1.94 18.79
CA TYR A 202 10.05 -3.11 18.00
C TYR A 202 10.52 -2.99 16.54
N VAL A 203 10.22 -1.86 15.91
CA VAL A 203 10.64 -1.55 14.53
C VAL A 203 12.16 -1.56 14.38
N GLU A 204 12.91 -1.01 15.34
CA GLU A 204 14.37 -1.01 15.31
C GLU A 204 14.95 -2.42 15.48
N GLU A 205 14.39 -3.23 16.38
CA GLU A 205 14.73 -4.64 16.54
C GLU A 205 14.46 -5.42 15.24
N GLU A 206 13.33 -5.18 14.57
CA GLU A 206 12.97 -5.87 13.33
C GLU A 206 13.87 -5.50 12.16
N TYR A 207 14.25 -4.23 12.07
CA TYR A 207 15.21 -3.77 11.08
C TYR A 207 16.59 -4.43 11.28
N ALA A 208 17.07 -4.51 12.52
CA ALA A 208 18.33 -5.19 12.84
C ALA A 208 18.28 -6.69 12.46
N ARG A 209 17.16 -7.37 12.73
CA ARG A 209 16.97 -8.78 12.30
C ARG A 209 17.02 -8.95 10.79
N MET A 210 16.42 -8.03 10.03
CA MET A 210 16.54 -8.04 8.58
C MET A 210 17.97 -7.77 8.13
N GLU A 211 18.68 -6.85 8.79
CA GLU A 211 20.07 -6.55 8.45
C GLU A 211 20.97 -7.78 8.60
N GLU A 212 20.83 -8.55 9.69
CA GLU A 212 21.55 -9.80 9.92
C GLU A 212 21.20 -10.91 8.91
N LYS A 213 19.93 -11.00 8.48
CA LYS A 213 19.48 -12.01 7.50
C LYS A 213 20.07 -11.80 6.10
N TYR A 214 20.43 -10.58 5.74
CA TYR A 214 20.95 -10.19 4.42
C TYR A 214 22.40 -9.65 4.45
N ALA A 215 23.12 -9.87 5.56
CA ALA A 215 24.55 -9.60 5.69
C ALA A 215 25.38 -10.84 5.26
#